data_AF-A0A846WF46-F1
#
_entry.id   AF-A0A846WF46-F1
#
_cell.length_a   1.000
_cell.length_b   1.000
_cell.length_c   1.000
_cell.angle_alpha   90.00
_cell.angle_beta   90.00
_cell.angle_gamma   90.00
#
_symmetry.space_group_name_H-M   'P 1'
#
loop_
_entity.id
_entity.type
_entity.pdbx_description
1 polymer ?
#
loop_
_entity_poly.entity_id
_entity_poly.type
_entity_poly.pdbx_seq_one_letter_code
_entity_poly.pdbx_strand_id
1 'polypeptide(L)'
;MTSPTQTTAASVPMPPQFAHFTDFATKWMLPTISVRLAEANRENTFTWCSRWWAHRPVAVRVAHLHTAFEAMRRAKAGSSLSTFLLTHFDPHVNVILDAANGPLHRCTRNHHQVTPSLPFDPVPPGWFGTTTPAAVDDDKPAKKFDHYSEFVQQWLLPVVAVKIAANNREGQYTWCRQWWRHQSVAIRFAGLHACFEAAVNADDKQAMSALFVRHIDPQFRYILDAANGPLHRCTPDRHIDSPGLDGEPVPANWFGTPGSSTPVHHLGFGPDFRAFTEAGEPQ
;
A
#
# COMPACT_ATOMS: atom_id res chain seq x y z
N MET A 1 -16.45 -21.96 51.82
CA MET A 1 -16.57 -22.47 50.44
C MET A 1 -15.62 -21.67 49.57
N THR A 2 -14.41 -22.17 49.38
CA THR A 2 -13.39 -21.58 48.50
C THR A 2 -13.53 -22.22 47.13
N SER A 3 -13.94 -21.43 46.13
CA SER A 3 -14.01 -21.86 44.74
C SER A 3 -12.58 -22.07 44.19
N PRO A 4 -12.30 -23.16 43.47
CA PRO A 4 -11.00 -23.35 42.85
C PRO A 4 -10.89 -22.47 41.60
N THR A 5 -9.83 -21.67 41.52
CA THR A 5 -9.41 -20.95 40.33
C THR A 5 -9.02 -21.97 39.25
N GLN A 6 -9.82 -22.07 38.18
CA GLN A 6 -9.44 -22.83 36.99
C GLN A 6 -8.26 -22.15 36.31
N THR A 7 -7.10 -22.80 36.38
CA THR A 7 -5.96 -22.46 35.52
C THR A 7 -6.28 -22.98 34.12
N THR A 8 -6.54 -22.09 33.18
CA THR A 8 -6.67 -22.41 31.76
C THR A 8 -5.34 -22.96 31.26
N ALA A 9 -5.29 -24.26 30.95
CA ALA A 9 -4.14 -24.86 30.29
C ALA A 9 -3.90 -24.15 28.95
N ALA A 10 -2.73 -23.54 28.78
CA ALA A 10 -2.32 -22.94 27.52
C ALA A 10 -2.37 -24.01 26.42
N SER A 11 -3.19 -23.79 25.38
CA SER A 11 -3.29 -24.71 24.25
C SER A 11 -1.94 -24.74 23.51
N VAL A 12 -1.44 -25.94 23.22
CA VAL A 12 -0.22 -26.10 22.41
C VAL A 12 -0.47 -25.45 21.04
N PRO A 13 0.33 -24.44 20.63
CA PRO A 13 0.12 -23.76 19.37
C PRO A 13 0.18 -24.76 18.21
N MET A 14 -0.85 -24.74 17.36
CA MET A 14 -0.88 -25.58 16.17
C MET A 14 0.34 -25.27 15.29
N PRO A 15 1.18 -26.28 14.95
CA PRO A 15 2.34 -26.05 14.12
C PRO A 15 1.92 -25.51 12.74
N PRO A 16 2.78 -24.74 12.07
CA PRO A 16 2.50 -24.29 10.71
C PRO A 16 2.33 -25.49 9.76
N GLN A 17 1.41 -25.39 8.80
CA GLN A 17 1.25 -26.40 7.76
C GLN A 17 2.46 -26.40 6.83
N PHE A 18 2.99 -25.21 6.53
CA PHE A 18 4.23 -25.02 5.79
C PHE A 18 5.25 -24.30 6.65
N ALA A 19 6.39 -24.95 6.92
CA ALA A 19 7.43 -24.41 7.79
C ALA A 19 8.04 -23.11 7.24
N HIS A 20 8.21 -23.02 5.92
CA HIS A 20 8.78 -21.85 5.25
C HIS A 20 7.87 -21.41 4.08
N PHE A 21 7.90 -20.12 3.74
CA PHE A 21 7.05 -19.58 2.67
C PHE A 21 7.36 -20.19 1.30
N THR A 22 8.57 -20.70 1.07
CA THR A 22 8.93 -21.40 -0.17
C THR A 22 8.27 -22.77 -0.27
N ASP A 23 8.06 -23.46 0.87
CA ASP A 23 7.28 -24.70 0.90
C ASP A 23 5.80 -24.40 0.58
N PHE A 24 5.25 -23.37 1.20
CA PHE A 24 3.90 -22.87 0.88
C PHE A 24 3.78 -22.53 -0.61
N ALA A 25 4.77 -21.82 -1.16
CA ALA A 25 4.75 -21.43 -2.56
C ALA A 25 4.75 -22.66 -3.48
N THR A 26 5.70 -23.57 -3.29
CA THR A 26 5.93 -24.70 -4.20
C THR A 26 4.89 -25.81 -4.07
N LYS A 27 4.40 -26.08 -2.85
CA LYS A 27 3.49 -27.20 -2.58
C LYS A 27 2.01 -26.81 -2.63
N TRP A 28 1.67 -25.52 -2.49
CA TRP A 28 0.28 -25.06 -2.45
C TRP A 28 0.01 -23.92 -3.43
N MET A 29 0.65 -22.76 -3.27
CA MET A 29 0.32 -21.56 -4.07
C MET A 29 0.47 -21.80 -5.58
N LEU A 30 1.62 -22.31 -6.03
CA LEU A 30 1.90 -22.50 -7.45
C LEU A 30 0.97 -23.56 -8.09
N PRO A 31 0.75 -24.74 -7.49
CA PRO A 31 -0.26 -25.68 -7.98
C PRO A 31 -1.69 -25.13 -8.01
N THR A 32 -2.05 -24.22 -7.10
CA THR A 32 -3.39 -23.59 -7.08
C THR A 32 -3.61 -22.61 -8.23
N ILE A 33 -2.55 -21.98 -8.75
CA ILE A 33 -2.66 -21.00 -9.84
C ILE A 33 -2.76 -21.73 -11.19
N SER A 34 -3.96 -21.78 -11.75
CA SER A 34 -4.25 -22.38 -13.06
C SER A 34 -4.80 -21.35 -14.04
N VAL A 35 -3.92 -20.47 -14.54
CA VAL A 35 -4.29 -19.39 -15.48
C VAL A 35 -3.56 -19.50 -16.82
N ARG A 36 -4.12 -18.89 -17.86
CA ARG A 36 -3.46 -18.80 -19.17
C ARG A 36 -2.35 -17.75 -19.14
N LEU A 37 -1.12 -18.21 -19.32
CA LEU A 37 0.05 -17.33 -19.47
C LEU A 37 0.19 -16.89 -20.93
N ALA A 38 0.48 -15.60 -21.14
CA ALA A 38 0.79 -15.00 -22.42
C ALA A 38 2.27 -14.60 -22.48
N GLU A 39 2.83 -14.61 -23.68
CA GLU A 39 4.21 -14.17 -23.92
C GLU A 39 4.28 -12.73 -24.45
N ALA A 40 3.13 -12.16 -24.83
CA ALA A 40 3.02 -10.77 -25.22
C ALA A 40 2.61 -9.95 -23.99
N ASN A 41 3.53 -9.13 -23.47
CA ASN A 41 3.36 -8.24 -22.31
C ASN A 41 2.29 -7.17 -22.53
N ARG A 42 1.02 -7.58 -22.56
CA ARG A 42 -0.15 -6.77 -22.89
C ARG A 42 -1.11 -6.69 -21.71
N GLU A 43 -1.96 -5.67 -21.73
CA GLU A 43 -3.04 -5.49 -20.76
C GLU A 43 -3.95 -6.72 -20.72
N ASN A 44 -4.48 -7.04 -19.54
CA ASN A 44 -5.36 -8.18 -19.29
C ASN A 44 -4.75 -9.55 -19.67
N THR A 45 -3.42 -9.67 -19.61
CA THR A 45 -2.72 -10.95 -19.79
C THR A 45 -1.82 -11.26 -18.60
N PHE A 46 -1.52 -12.54 -18.41
CA PHE A 46 -0.68 -13.00 -17.30
C PHE A 46 0.69 -13.48 -17.75
N THR A 47 1.72 -13.15 -16.97
CA THR A 47 3.08 -13.69 -17.15
C THR A 47 3.56 -14.34 -15.86
N TRP A 48 4.61 -15.15 -15.97
CA TRP A 48 5.23 -15.82 -14.85
C TRP A 48 6.74 -15.95 -15.07
N CYS A 49 7.51 -15.84 -13.98
CA CYS A 49 8.92 -16.15 -13.98
C CYS A 49 9.17 -17.41 -13.15
N SER A 50 9.81 -18.42 -13.74
CA SER A 50 10.20 -19.63 -13.01
C SER A 50 11.16 -19.34 -11.85
N ARG A 51 11.94 -18.25 -11.93
CA ARG A 51 12.83 -17.75 -10.85
C ARG A 51 12.16 -16.66 -10.00
N TRP A 52 10.87 -16.81 -9.68
CA TRP A 52 10.08 -15.80 -8.95
C TRP A 52 10.74 -15.30 -7.67
N TRP A 53 11.48 -16.16 -6.95
CA TRP A 53 12.21 -15.82 -5.73
C TRP A 53 13.34 -14.79 -5.94
N ALA A 54 13.82 -14.62 -7.17
CA ALA A 54 14.81 -13.60 -7.52
C ALA A 54 14.19 -12.19 -7.67
N HIS A 55 12.87 -12.07 -7.61
CA HIS A 55 12.16 -10.80 -7.66
C HIS A 55 11.71 -10.41 -6.25
N ARG A 56 12.38 -9.42 -5.63
CA ARG A 56 12.04 -8.92 -4.29
C ARG A 56 10.54 -8.59 -4.11
N PRO A 57 9.85 -7.90 -5.04
CA PRO A 57 8.41 -7.66 -4.94
C PRO A 57 7.58 -8.93 -4.80
N VAL A 58 7.99 -10.01 -5.46
CA VAL A 58 7.26 -11.28 -5.46
C VAL A 58 7.60 -12.07 -4.20
N ALA A 59 8.88 -12.22 -3.86
CA ALA A 59 9.29 -12.98 -2.68
C ALA A 59 8.70 -12.44 -1.37
N VAL A 60 8.72 -11.11 -1.19
CA VAL A 60 8.15 -10.45 0.01
C VAL A 60 6.64 -10.67 0.09
N ARG A 61 5.91 -10.51 -1.02
CA ARG A 61 4.46 -10.76 -1.07
C ARG A 61 4.12 -12.21 -0.73
N VAL A 62 4.83 -13.18 -1.29
CA VAL A 62 4.61 -14.61 -1.01
C VAL A 62 4.89 -14.92 0.46
N ALA A 63 5.92 -14.34 1.07
CA ALA A 63 6.21 -14.51 2.50
C ALA A 63 5.09 -13.99 3.41
N HIS A 64 4.56 -12.80 3.13
CA HIS A 64 3.45 -12.25 3.90
C HIS A 64 2.12 -12.94 3.60
N LEU A 65 1.91 -13.42 2.37
CA LEU A 65 0.78 -14.24 1.99
C LEU A 65 0.77 -15.58 2.75
N HIS A 66 1.93 -16.23 2.90
CA HIS A 66 2.08 -17.44 3.73
C HIS A 66 1.75 -17.16 5.20
N THR A 67 2.23 -16.04 5.74
CA THR A 67 1.95 -15.65 7.12
C THR A 67 0.45 -15.48 7.37
N ALA A 68 -0.26 -14.82 6.43
CA ALA A 68 -1.72 -14.69 6.47
C ALA A 68 -2.44 -16.04 6.31
N PHE A 69 -1.96 -16.92 5.43
CA PHE A 69 -2.51 -18.27 5.24
C PHE A 69 -2.50 -19.06 6.54
N GLU A 70 -1.36 -19.11 7.23
CA GLU A 70 -1.24 -19.84 8.49
C GLU A 70 -2.09 -19.22 9.60
N ALA A 71 -2.21 -17.89 9.64
CA ALA A 71 -3.08 -17.19 10.59
C ALA A 71 -4.55 -17.59 10.41
N MET A 72 -5.05 -17.49 9.18
CA MET A 72 -6.45 -17.80 8.87
C MET A 72 -6.75 -19.29 9.01
N ARG A 73 -5.81 -20.17 8.66
CA ARG A 73 -5.94 -21.60 8.89
C ARG A 73 -6.08 -21.93 10.39
N ARG A 74 -5.31 -21.27 11.25
CA ARG A 74 -5.38 -21.47 12.72
C ARG A 74 -6.65 -20.91 13.34
N ALA A 75 -7.30 -19.93 12.71
CA ALA A 75 -8.57 -19.38 13.19
C ALA A 75 -9.72 -20.41 13.16
N LYS A 76 -9.61 -21.48 12.34
CA LYS A 76 -10.58 -22.58 12.25
C LYS A 76 -12.03 -22.13 11.98
N ALA A 77 -12.26 -20.94 11.43
CA ALA A 77 -13.59 -20.55 10.99
C ALA A 77 -13.90 -21.24 9.66
N GLY A 78 -15.15 -21.69 9.47
CA GLY A 78 -15.55 -22.41 8.25
C GLY A 78 -15.34 -21.61 6.96
N SER A 79 -15.36 -20.28 7.03
CA SER A 79 -15.11 -19.36 5.91
C SER A 79 -13.64 -19.00 5.70
N SER A 80 -12.71 -19.40 6.58
CA SER A 80 -11.33 -18.87 6.60
C SER A 80 -10.61 -19.05 5.26
N LEU A 81 -10.76 -20.21 4.60
CA LEU A 81 -10.11 -20.44 3.31
C LEU A 81 -10.70 -19.54 2.21
N SER A 82 -12.02 -19.40 2.14
CA SER A 82 -12.67 -18.56 1.14
C SER A 82 -12.31 -17.08 1.34
N THR A 83 -12.33 -16.60 2.59
CA THR A 83 -11.90 -15.23 2.91
C THR A 83 -10.43 -15.02 2.56
N PHE A 84 -9.55 -15.99 2.87
CA PHE A 84 -8.13 -15.90 2.51
C PHE A 84 -7.94 -15.73 1.01
N LEU A 85 -8.67 -16.52 0.21
CA LEU A 85 -8.58 -16.46 -1.25
C LEU A 85 -8.98 -15.07 -1.76
N LEU A 86 -10.13 -14.56 -1.31
CA LEU A 86 -10.69 -13.29 -1.76
C LEU A 86 -9.92 -12.05 -1.27
N THR A 87 -9.44 -12.06 -0.02
CA THR A 87 -8.90 -10.85 0.61
C THR A 87 -7.38 -10.80 0.63
N HIS A 88 -6.70 -11.91 0.37
CA HIS A 88 -5.24 -11.97 0.35
C HIS A 88 -4.70 -12.62 -0.92
N PHE A 89 -5.08 -13.86 -1.23
CA PHE A 89 -4.47 -14.62 -2.31
C PHE A 89 -4.67 -13.98 -3.69
N ASP A 90 -5.92 -13.82 -4.13
CA ASP A 90 -6.23 -13.33 -5.48
C ASP A 90 -5.69 -11.91 -5.71
N PRO A 91 -5.81 -10.94 -4.77
CA PRO A 91 -5.20 -9.63 -4.94
C PRO A 91 -3.68 -9.68 -5.15
N HIS A 92 -2.95 -10.50 -4.38
CA HIS A 92 -1.50 -10.65 -4.56
C HIS A 92 -1.15 -11.31 -5.89
N VAL A 93 -1.85 -12.40 -6.24
CA VAL A 93 -1.62 -13.13 -7.49
C VAL A 93 -1.89 -12.25 -8.71
N ASN A 94 -2.97 -11.46 -8.68
CA ASN A 94 -3.30 -10.53 -9.78
C ASN A 94 -2.20 -9.50 -10.01
N VAL A 95 -1.62 -8.93 -8.95
CA VAL A 95 -0.49 -7.99 -9.06
C VAL A 95 0.77 -8.69 -9.56
N ILE A 96 1.09 -9.88 -9.04
CA ILE A 96 2.30 -10.63 -9.40
C ILE A 96 2.27 -11.03 -10.89
N LEU A 97 1.11 -11.47 -11.38
CA LEU A 97 0.95 -12.03 -12.73
C LEU A 97 0.68 -10.98 -13.81
N ASP A 98 0.36 -9.73 -13.47
CA ASP A 98 0.09 -8.68 -14.46
C ASP A 98 1.26 -8.53 -15.46
N ALA A 99 1.05 -8.97 -16.70
CA ALA A 99 2.07 -8.93 -17.75
C ALA A 99 2.26 -7.54 -18.34
N ALA A 100 1.28 -6.64 -18.20
CA ALA A 100 1.39 -5.29 -18.70
C ALA A 100 2.22 -4.43 -17.76
N ASN A 101 1.96 -4.52 -16.46
CA ASN A 101 2.48 -3.56 -15.49
C ASN A 101 3.18 -4.19 -14.27
N GLY A 102 2.97 -5.48 -14.00
CA GLY A 102 3.44 -6.15 -12.79
C GLY A 102 4.97 -6.29 -12.67
N PRO A 103 5.44 -6.79 -11.52
CA PRO A 103 6.87 -6.93 -11.23
C PRO A 103 7.58 -7.96 -12.13
N LEU A 104 6.81 -8.83 -12.79
CA LEU A 104 7.29 -9.87 -13.68
C LEU A 104 7.14 -9.52 -15.18
N HIS A 105 6.73 -8.29 -15.53
CA HIS A 105 6.44 -7.91 -16.93
C HIS A 105 7.62 -8.09 -17.92
N ARG A 106 8.86 -8.23 -17.45
CA ARG A 106 10.05 -8.50 -18.29
C ARG A 106 10.36 -9.98 -18.44
N CYS A 107 9.67 -10.84 -17.70
CA CYS A 107 9.90 -12.27 -17.66
C CYS A 107 8.88 -13.01 -18.52
N THR A 108 9.25 -14.21 -18.91
CA THR A 108 8.34 -15.26 -19.39
C THR A 108 8.69 -16.56 -18.67
N ARG A 109 7.95 -17.64 -18.97
CA ARG A 109 8.24 -18.98 -18.41
C ARG A 109 9.69 -19.42 -18.63
N ASN A 110 10.28 -19.02 -19.75
CA ASN A 110 11.60 -19.45 -20.19
C ASN A 110 12.65 -18.31 -20.16
N HIS A 111 12.27 -17.10 -19.75
CA HIS A 111 13.16 -15.94 -19.72
C HIS A 111 13.04 -15.21 -18.38
N HIS A 112 14.19 -14.95 -17.75
CA HIS A 112 14.27 -14.20 -16.51
C HIS A 112 15.02 -12.89 -16.72
N GLN A 113 14.38 -11.78 -16.35
CA GLN A 113 14.98 -10.47 -16.32
C GLN A 113 14.46 -9.70 -15.10
N VAL A 114 15.36 -9.31 -14.20
CA VAL A 114 15.00 -8.58 -12.98
C VAL A 114 14.43 -7.21 -13.34
N THR A 115 13.27 -6.88 -12.76
CA THR A 115 12.71 -5.53 -12.78
C THR A 115 13.43 -4.69 -11.71
N PRO A 116 14.11 -3.59 -12.08
CA PRO A 116 14.77 -2.73 -11.11
C PRO A 116 13.75 -2.04 -10.21
N SER A 117 14.18 -1.63 -9.02
CA SER A 117 13.37 -0.78 -8.14
C SER A 117 12.98 0.52 -8.84
N LEU A 118 11.85 1.12 -8.44
CA LEU A 118 11.47 2.43 -8.94
C LEU A 118 12.59 3.45 -8.62
N PRO A 119 13.09 4.18 -9.63
CA PRO A 119 14.24 5.06 -9.44
C PRO A 119 13.84 6.29 -8.62
N PHE A 120 14.78 6.87 -7.87
CA PHE A 120 14.56 8.10 -7.13
C PHE A 120 15.84 8.95 -7.15
N ASP A 121 15.68 10.27 -7.05
CA ASP A 121 16.81 11.15 -6.66
C ASP A 121 16.84 11.24 -5.11
N PRO A 122 17.95 11.63 -4.48
CA PRO A 122 17.94 11.81 -3.03
C PRO A 122 17.01 12.97 -2.64
N VAL A 123 16.22 12.76 -1.57
CA VAL A 123 15.46 13.84 -0.93
C VAL A 123 16.46 14.88 -0.40
N PRO A 124 16.34 16.17 -0.77
CA PRO A 124 17.24 17.20 -0.26
C PRO A 124 17.20 17.29 1.28
N PRO A 125 18.33 17.55 1.95
CA PRO A 125 18.35 17.77 3.40
C PRO A 125 17.38 18.89 3.80
N GLY A 126 16.58 18.65 4.84
CA GLY A 126 15.60 19.62 5.35
C GLY A 126 14.35 19.82 4.49
N TRP A 127 14.16 19.06 3.39
CA TRP A 127 12.99 19.20 2.51
C TRP A 127 11.65 19.06 3.26
N PHE A 128 11.59 18.15 4.24
CA PHE A 128 10.41 17.93 5.07
C PHE A 128 10.48 18.66 6.42
N GLY A 129 11.35 19.67 6.52
CA GLY A 129 11.67 20.36 7.78
C GLY A 129 12.64 19.57 8.66
N THR A 130 13.06 20.18 9.76
CA THR A 130 13.90 19.53 10.76
C THR A 130 13.00 18.58 11.56
N THR A 131 13.30 17.28 11.51
CA THR A 131 12.64 16.31 12.38
C THR A 131 13.11 16.60 13.81
N THR A 132 12.27 17.23 14.63
CA THR A 132 12.48 17.19 16.09
C THR A 132 12.44 15.72 16.48
N PRO A 133 13.48 15.16 17.13
CA PRO A 133 13.43 13.79 17.61
C PRO A 133 12.16 13.65 18.45
N ALA A 134 11.26 12.75 18.05
CA ALA A 134 10.12 12.43 18.87
C ALA A 134 10.67 11.96 20.22
N ALA A 135 10.11 12.47 21.32
CA ALA A 135 10.45 11.94 22.64
C ALA A 135 10.32 10.42 22.58
N VAL A 136 11.38 9.71 22.99
CA VAL A 136 11.35 8.25 23.05
C VAL A 136 10.25 7.89 24.02
N ASP A 137 9.24 7.23 23.50
CA ASP A 137 8.16 6.65 24.28
C ASP A 137 8.54 5.18 24.47
N ASP A 138 9.10 4.86 25.63
CA ASP A 138 9.58 3.51 25.96
C ASP A 138 8.45 2.47 25.88
N ASP A 139 7.18 2.89 25.92
CA ASP A 139 6.01 2.01 25.78
C ASP A 139 5.68 1.68 24.32
N LYS A 140 6.28 2.37 23.33
CA LYS A 140 6.06 2.10 21.91
C LYS A 140 7.14 1.20 21.29
N PRO A 141 6.77 0.27 20.40
CA PRO A 141 7.76 -0.49 19.63
C PRO A 141 8.68 0.45 18.85
N ALA A 142 9.97 0.12 18.84
CA ALA A 142 10.96 0.83 18.04
C ALA A 142 10.58 0.78 16.55
N LYS A 143 10.57 1.95 15.90
CA LYS A 143 10.31 2.06 14.46
C LYS A 143 11.43 1.40 13.67
N LYS A 144 11.08 0.81 12.52
CA LYS A 144 12.07 0.29 11.57
C LYS A 144 12.70 1.40 10.74
N PHE A 145 11.95 2.46 10.46
CA PHE A 145 12.45 3.65 9.78
C PHE A 145 12.10 4.90 10.60
N ASP A 146 13.07 5.78 10.81
CA ASP A 146 12.86 6.99 11.60
C ASP A 146 11.99 7.99 10.82
N HIS A 147 12.25 8.10 9.51
CA HIS A 147 11.51 8.97 8.61
C HIS A 147 10.94 8.19 7.42
N TYR A 148 9.75 8.58 6.95
CA TYR A 148 9.07 7.87 5.87
C TYR A 148 9.83 7.90 4.55
N SER A 149 10.71 8.88 4.31
CA SER A 149 11.55 8.92 3.11
C SER A 149 12.54 7.75 3.07
N GLU A 150 13.06 7.32 4.22
CA GLU A 150 13.95 6.16 4.31
C GLU A 150 13.17 4.87 4.05
N PHE A 151 11.99 4.73 4.68
CA PHE A 151 11.04 3.65 4.39
C PHE A 151 10.74 3.56 2.88
N VAL A 152 10.45 4.70 2.24
CA VAL A 152 10.13 4.74 0.81
C VAL A 152 11.31 4.21 -0.01
N GLN A 153 12.50 4.78 0.19
CA GLN A 153 13.68 4.50 -0.63
C GLN A 153 14.23 3.09 -0.39
N GLN A 154 14.28 2.62 0.86
CA GLN A 154 14.95 1.39 1.23
C GLN A 154 14.01 0.16 1.20
N TRP A 155 12.70 0.38 1.38
CA TRP A 155 11.72 -0.70 1.46
C TRP A 155 10.62 -0.62 0.41
N LEU A 156 9.85 0.48 0.36
CA LEU A 156 8.65 0.56 -0.46
C LEU A 156 8.92 0.46 -1.97
N LEU A 157 9.83 1.28 -2.51
CA LEU A 157 10.15 1.29 -3.93
C LEU A 157 10.75 -0.05 -4.41
N PRO A 158 11.63 -0.72 -3.63
CA PRO A 158 12.09 -2.06 -3.96
C PRO A 158 11.05 -3.18 -3.91
N VAL A 159 10.01 -3.10 -3.06
CA VAL A 159 8.97 -4.15 -2.96
C VAL A 159 7.76 -3.92 -3.87
N VAL A 160 7.64 -2.74 -4.49
CA VAL A 160 6.62 -2.47 -5.51
C VAL A 160 7.11 -2.81 -6.91
N ALA A 161 8.29 -2.29 -7.31
CA ALA A 161 8.94 -2.42 -8.62
C ALA A 161 8.08 -2.96 -9.79
N VAL A 162 7.66 -2.06 -10.68
CA VAL A 162 6.68 -2.28 -11.76
C VAL A 162 7.22 -1.79 -13.11
N LYS A 163 6.51 -2.05 -14.21
CA LYS A 163 6.80 -1.41 -15.49
C LYS A 163 6.49 0.08 -15.42
N ILE A 164 7.35 0.91 -15.99
CA ILE A 164 7.06 2.33 -16.25
C ILE A 164 7.15 2.57 -17.75
N ALA A 165 6.02 2.90 -18.37
CA ALA A 165 5.94 3.23 -19.80
C ALA A 165 6.11 4.73 -20.06
N ALA A 166 5.69 5.57 -19.10
CA ALA A 166 5.83 7.03 -19.13
C ALA A 166 5.28 7.70 -20.41
N ASN A 167 4.10 7.25 -20.88
CA ASN A 167 3.51 7.66 -22.16
C ASN A 167 2.09 8.27 -22.04
N ASN A 168 1.74 8.77 -20.85
CA ASN A 168 0.49 9.46 -20.54
C ASN A 168 -0.78 8.76 -21.04
N ARG A 169 -0.78 7.42 -21.01
CA ARG A 169 -1.83 6.58 -21.57
C ARG A 169 -2.54 5.80 -20.47
N GLU A 170 -3.85 5.66 -20.60
CA GLU A 170 -4.65 4.78 -19.76
C GLU A 170 -4.11 3.35 -19.77
N GLY A 171 -4.20 2.68 -18.61
CA GLY A 171 -3.71 1.30 -18.45
C GLY A 171 -2.18 1.18 -18.35
N GLN A 172 -1.44 2.29 -18.46
CA GLN A 172 0.01 2.32 -18.35
C GLN A 172 0.46 3.12 -17.12
N TYR A 173 1.69 2.87 -16.69
CA TYR A 173 2.27 3.53 -15.53
C TYR A 173 3.31 4.58 -15.87
N THR A 174 3.31 5.65 -15.08
CA THR A 174 4.35 6.67 -15.05
C THR A 174 4.95 6.82 -13.64
N TRP A 175 6.08 7.50 -13.55
CA TRP A 175 6.80 7.70 -12.30
C TRP A 175 7.63 8.98 -12.35
N CYS A 176 7.81 9.62 -11.19
CA CYS A 176 8.70 10.75 -11.01
C CYS A 176 9.79 10.39 -9.99
N ARG A 177 11.06 10.54 -10.39
CA ARG A 177 12.20 10.33 -9.48
C ARG A 177 12.20 11.31 -8.31
N GLN A 178 11.60 12.49 -8.50
CA GLN A 178 11.45 13.55 -7.51
C GLN A 178 10.08 13.49 -6.81
N TRP A 179 9.64 12.29 -6.42
CA TRP A 179 8.31 12.05 -5.85
C TRP A 179 8.00 12.97 -4.64
N TRP A 180 9.00 13.42 -3.88
CA TRP A 180 8.83 14.34 -2.74
C TRP A 180 8.39 15.75 -3.13
N ARG A 181 8.46 16.11 -4.43
CA ARG A 181 7.92 17.36 -4.97
C ARG A 181 6.42 17.30 -5.22
N HIS A 182 5.80 16.11 -5.14
CA HIS A 182 4.37 15.93 -5.32
C HIS A 182 3.71 15.71 -3.96
N GLN A 183 3.06 16.75 -3.41
CA GLN A 183 2.44 16.71 -2.08
C GLN A 183 1.49 15.53 -1.88
N SER A 184 0.65 15.25 -2.90
CA SER A 184 -0.30 14.12 -2.86
C SER A 184 0.39 12.76 -2.79
N VAL A 185 1.62 12.63 -3.30
CA VAL A 185 2.44 11.42 -3.20
C VAL A 185 3.15 11.37 -1.85
N ALA A 186 3.75 12.48 -1.41
CA ALA A 186 4.46 12.56 -0.13
C ALA A 186 3.56 12.22 1.07
N ILE A 187 2.33 12.77 1.13
CA ILE A 187 1.36 12.49 2.20
C ILE A 187 0.95 11.01 2.20
N ARG A 188 0.73 10.42 1.02
CA ARG A 188 0.40 9.00 0.89
C ARG A 188 1.53 8.12 1.43
N PHE A 189 2.77 8.43 1.08
CA PHE A 189 3.94 7.70 1.57
C PHE A 189 4.14 7.86 3.08
N ALA A 190 3.89 9.03 3.66
CA ALA A 190 3.88 9.21 5.10
C ALA A 190 2.80 8.35 5.78
N GLY A 191 1.60 8.26 5.18
CA GLY A 191 0.54 7.38 5.65
C GLY A 191 0.89 5.88 5.54
N LEU A 192 1.46 5.45 4.40
CA LEU A 192 1.93 4.07 4.22
C LEU A 192 3.01 3.69 5.22
N HIS A 193 3.91 4.61 5.56
CA HIS A 193 4.92 4.40 6.58
C HIS A 193 4.28 4.15 7.96
N ALA A 194 3.32 4.96 8.37
CA ALA A 194 2.59 4.75 9.62
C ALA A 194 1.87 3.38 9.64
N CYS A 195 1.22 3.01 8.52
CA CYS A 195 0.59 1.69 8.40
C CYS A 195 1.62 0.55 8.43
N PHE A 196 2.80 0.73 7.85
CA PHE A 196 3.88 -0.26 7.86
C PHE A 196 4.41 -0.49 9.28
N GLU A 197 4.73 0.59 10.00
CA GLU A 197 5.23 0.50 11.38
C GLU A 197 4.20 -0.15 12.31
N ALA A 198 2.91 0.11 12.09
CA ALA A 198 1.83 -0.58 12.80
C ALA A 198 1.74 -2.07 12.41
N ALA A 199 1.80 -2.39 11.11
CA ALA A 199 1.62 -3.76 10.61
C ALA A 199 2.77 -4.69 10.97
N VAL A 200 4.02 -4.21 10.96
CA VAL A 200 5.20 -5.02 11.29
C VAL A 200 5.26 -5.38 12.78
N ASN A 201 4.67 -4.54 13.63
CA ASN A 201 4.59 -4.73 15.08
C ASN A 201 3.26 -5.34 15.53
N ALA A 202 2.35 -5.69 14.62
CA ALA A 202 1.04 -6.19 14.96
C ALA A 202 1.06 -7.66 15.46
N ASP A 203 0.23 -7.94 16.46
CA ASP A 203 -0.08 -9.32 16.84
C ASP A 203 -0.86 -10.05 15.75
N ASP A 204 -1.71 -9.34 15.00
CA ASP A 204 -2.41 -9.88 13.85
C ASP A 204 -1.44 -10.24 12.72
N LYS A 205 -1.26 -11.54 12.53
CA LYS A 205 -0.36 -12.11 11.52
C LYS A 205 -0.85 -11.91 10.08
N GLN A 206 -2.06 -11.36 9.87
CA GLN A 206 -2.53 -10.93 8.56
C GLN A 206 -2.10 -9.50 8.19
N ALA A 207 -1.66 -8.69 9.15
CA ALA A 207 -1.48 -7.24 9.00
C ALA A 207 -0.56 -6.86 7.84
N MET A 208 0.58 -7.54 7.68
CA MET A 208 1.50 -7.24 6.57
C MET A 208 0.92 -7.62 5.20
N SER A 209 0.15 -8.71 5.10
CA SER A 209 -0.55 -9.03 3.85
C SER A 209 -1.65 -7.99 3.57
N ALA A 210 -2.38 -7.56 4.60
CA ALA A 210 -3.37 -6.50 4.52
C ALA A 210 -2.76 -5.14 4.10
N LEU A 211 -1.55 -4.81 4.57
CA LEU A 211 -0.80 -3.62 4.18
C LEU A 211 -0.64 -3.53 2.66
N PHE A 212 -0.23 -4.64 2.02
CA PHE A 212 -0.10 -4.68 0.56
C PHE A 212 -1.44 -4.46 -0.13
N VAL A 213 -2.43 -5.30 0.16
CA VAL A 213 -3.67 -5.38 -0.63
C VAL A 213 -4.65 -4.23 -0.35
N ARG A 214 -4.63 -3.66 0.87
CA ARG A 214 -5.56 -2.59 1.29
C ARG A 214 -4.96 -1.19 1.24
N HIS A 215 -3.63 -1.06 1.33
CA HIS A 215 -2.99 0.24 1.41
C HIS A 215 -2.00 0.49 0.28
N ILE A 216 -0.97 -0.35 0.11
CA ILE A 216 0.07 -0.13 -0.91
C ILE A 216 -0.53 -0.21 -2.31
N ASP A 217 -1.16 -1.32 -2.67
CA ASP A 217 -1.59 -1.57 -4.06
C ASP A 217 -2.65 -0.56 -4.55
N PRO A 218 -3.69 -0.22 -3.75
CA PRO A 218 -4.65 0.81 -4.16
C PRO A 218 -4.00 2.21 -4.30
N GLN A 219 -3.09 2.58 -3.39
CA GLN A 219 -2.42 3.87 -3.49
C GLN A 219 -1.45 3.93 -4.67
N PHE A 220 -0.69 2.85 -4.94
CA PHE A 220 0.20 2.80 -6.10
C PHE A 220 -0.57 2.76 -7.42
N ARG A 221 -1.75 2.12 -7.49
CA ARG A 221 -2.61 2.19 -8.68
C ARG A 221 -2.97 3.65 -9.01
N TYR A 222 -3.27 4.46 -8.00
CA TYR A 222 -3.52 5.89 -8.18
C TYR A 222 -2.25 6.69 -8.51
N ILE A 223 -1.16 6.47 -7.77
CA ILE A 223 0.10 7.22 -7.93
C ILE A 223 0.71 6.99 -9.32
N LEU A 224 0.65 5.76 -9.81
CA LEU A 224 1.29 5.34 -11.04
C LEU A 224 0.44 5.58 -12.28
N ASP A 225 -0.85 5.88 -12.17
CA ASP A 225 -1.74 6.09 -13.32
C ASP A 225 -1.15 7.17 -14.25
N ALA A 226 -0.70 6.75 -15.44
CA ALA A 226 -0.06 7.65 -16.39
C ALA A 226 -1.04 8.64 -17.02
N ALA A 227 -2.34 8.33 -17.07
CA ALA A 227 -3.33 9.22 -17.66
C ALA A 227 -3.80 10.27 -16.66
N ASN A 228 -4.17 9.84 -15.45
CA ASN A 228 -4.90 10.69 -14.50
C ASN A 228 -4.24 10.81 -13.12
N GLY A 229 -3.13 10.10 -12.89
CA GLY A 229 -2.44 10.10 -11.60
C GLY A 229 -1.75 11.42 -11.27
N PRO A 230 -1.31 11.60 -10.02
CA PRO A 230 -0.60 12.82 -9.58
C PRO A 230 0.74 13.01 -10.29
N LEU A 231 1.27 11.94 -10.92
CA LEU A 231 2.51 11.93 -11.66
C LEU A 231 2.33 11.94 -13.18
N HIS A 232 1.10 12.06 -13.70
CA HIS A 232 0.77 11.93 -15.14
C HIS A 232 1.56 12.87 -16.07
N ARG A 233 2.11 13.98 -15.56
CA ARG A 233 2.94 14.92 -16.36
C ARG A 233 4.43 14.59 -16.33
N CYS A 234 4.85 13.72 -15.42
CA CYS A 234 6.24 13.36 -15.21
C CYS A 234 6.61 12.11 -16.00
N THR A 235 7.90 11.96 -16.24
CA THR A 235 8.54 10.70 -16.63
C THR A 235 9.73 10.46 -15.68
N PRO A 236 10.35 9.26 -15.68
CA PRO A 236 11.55 9.04 -14.89
C PRO A 236 12.64 10.08 -15.14
N ASP A 237 12.76 10.59 -16.36
CA ASP A 237 13.82 11.54 -16.74
C ASP A 237 13.39 13.01 -16.70
N ARG A 238 12.10 13.29 -16.47
CA ARG A 238 11.56 14.66 -16.49
C ARG A 238 10.50 14.88 -15.41
N HIS A 239 10.82 15.78 -14.49
CA HIS A 239 9.87 16.32 -13.52
C HIS A 239 9.07 17.49 -14.10
N ILE A 240 7.77 17.56 -13.80
CA ILE A 240 6.92 18.71 -14.08
C ILE A 240 6.07 18.97 -12.83
N ASP A 241 6.14 20.20 -12.31
CA ASP A 241 5.28 20.63 -11.21
C ASP A 241 3.81 20.68 -11.66
N SER A 242 2.95 20.08 -10.85
CA SER A 242 1.50 20.17 -11.01
C SER A 242 0.96 20.93 -9.80
N PRO A 243 0.31 22.10 -10.00
CA PRO A 243 -0.34 22.78 -8.89
C PRO A 243 -1.47 21.92 -8.33
N GLY A 244 -1.84 22.20 -7.07
CA GLY A 244 -3.05 21.64 -6.48
C GLY A 244 -4.31 22.15 -7.17
N LEU A 245 -5.47 21.79 -6.62
CA LEU A 245 -6.72 22.41 -7.04
C LEU A 245 -6.71 23.87 -6.61
N ASP A 246 -7.08 24.76 -7.53
CA ASP A 246 -7.37 26.15 -7.21
C ASP A 246 -8.70 26.21 -6.44
N GLY A 247 -8.80 27.17 -5.52
CA GLY A 247 -10.02 27.43 -4.78
C GLY A 247 -10.20 28.93 -4.64
N GLU A 248 -11.45 29.39 -4.78
CA GLU A 248 -11.80 30.74 -4.36
C GLU A 248 -11.69 30.85 -2.83
N PRO A 249 -11.28 32.01 -2.30
CA PRO A 249 -11.31 32.23 -0.87
C PRO A 249 -12.71 31.97 -0.31
N VAL A 250 -12.78 31.18 0.76
CA VAL A 250 -14.04 30.99 1.49
C VAL A 250 -14.55 32.37 1.92
N PRO A 251 -15.78 32.77 1.59
CA PRO A 251 -16.31 34.08 1.97
C PRO A 251 -16.24 34.31 3.48
N ALA A 252 -16.14 35.59 3.87
CA ALA A 252 -16.12 35.96 5.28
C ALA A 252 -17.36 35.41 6.01
N ASN A 253 -17.15 34.84 7.19
CA ASN A 253 -18.18 34.25 8.03
C ASN A 253 -18.96 33.06 7.41
N TRP A 254 -18.53 32.48 6.29
CA TRP A 254 -19.28 31.42 5.57
C TRP A 254 -19.56 30.18 6.43
N PHE A 255 -18.61 29.77 7.26
CA PHE A 255 -18.78 28.66 8.21
C PHE A 255 -18.96 29.15 9.66
N GLY A 256 -19.28 30.44 9.85
CA GLY A 256 -19.33 31.10 11.15
C GLY A 256 -18.24 32.17 11.28
N THR A 257 -18.35 33.01 12.31
CA THR A 257 -17.42 34.12 12.56
C THR A 257 -15.98 33.62 12.79
N PRO A 258 -14.94 34.43 12.46
CA PRO A 258 -13.56 34.09 12.77
C PRO A 258 -13.39 33.63 14.23
N GLY A 259 -12.84 32.43 14.42
CA GLY A 259 -12.66 31.81 15.75
C GLY A 259 -13.83 30.95 16.22
N SER A 260 -14.96 30.93 15.51
CA SER A 260 -16.02 29.96 15.75
C SER A 260 -15.63 28.57 15.23
N SER A 261 -16.04 27.53 15.95
CA SER A 261 -15.89 26.14 15.52
C SER A 261 -17.20 25.66 14.91
N THR A 262 -17.23 25.44 13.60
CA THR A 262 -18.35 24.77 12.92
C THR A 262 -18.27 23.28 13.21
N PRO A 263 -19.25 22.67 13.88
CA PRO A 263 -19.25 21.23 14.08
C PRO A 263 -19.29 20.50 12.73
N VAL A 264 -18.41 19.52 12.52
CA VAL A 264 -18.31 18.80 11.22
C VAL A 264 -19.63 18.15 10.80
N HIS A 265 -20.49 17.74 11.75
CA HIS A 265 -21.81 17.20 11.43
C HIS A 265 -22.72 18.23 10.73
N HIS A 266 -22.52 19.53 10.93
CA HIS A 266 -23.23 20.57 10.18
C HIS A 266 -22.75 20.74 8.74
N LEU A 267 -21.61 20.16 8.35
CA LEU A 267 -21.03 20.28 7.00
C LEU A 267 -21.44 19.13 6.06
N GLY A 268 -22.63 18.57 6.25
CA GLY A 268 -23.17 17.53 5.36
C GLY A 268 -23.99 16.41 6.02
N PHE A 269 -24.08 16.37 7.35
CA PHE A 269 -24.96 15.43 8.09
C PHE A 269 -26.13 16.14 8.79
N GLY A 270 -26.15 17.47 8.78
CA GLY A 270 -27.23 18.33 9.28
C GLY A 270 -27.96 19.06 8.16
N PRO A 271 -28.72 20.14 8.47
CA PRO A 271 -29.29 21.02 7.46
C PRO A 271 -28.23 21.53 6.49
N ASP A 272 -28.64 21.93 5.28
CA ASP A 272 -27.74 22.44 4.25
C ASP A 272 -26.84 23.55 4.82
N PHE A 273 -25.52 23.33 4.82
CA PHE A 273 -24.56 24.27 5.42
C PHE A 273 -24.59 25.64 4.72
N ARG A 274 -25.11 25.72 3.49
CA ARG A 274 -25.30 26.97 2.77
C ARG A 274 -26.39 27.84 3.40
N ALA A 275 -27.31 27.28 4.18
CA ALA A 275 -28.33 28.05 4.88
C ALA A 275 -27.78 28.87 6.06
N PHE A 276 -26.54 28.63 6.51
CA PHE A 276 -25.91 29.44 7.55
C PHE A 276 -25.59 30.88 7.11
N THR A 277 -25.71 31.20 5.81
CA THR A 277 -25.46 32.54 5.27
C THR A 277 -26.58 33.53 5.57
N GLU A 278 -27.84 33.09 5.71
CA GLU A 278 -29.01 33.98 5.81
C GLU A 278 -29.14 34.72 7.15
N ALA A 279 -28.32 34.38 8.15
CA ALA A 279 -28.37 35.01 9.47
C ALA A 279 -27.45 36.25 9.62
N GLY A 280 -26.78 36.70 8.55
CA GLY A 280 -25.64 37.63 8.65
C GLY A 280 -25.47 38.72 7.60
N GLU A 281 -26.39 38.93 6.65
CA GLU A 281 -26.32 40.11 5.75
C GLU A 281 -27.40 41.14 6.10
N PRO A 282 -27.05 42.42 6.36
CA PRO A 282 -28.00 43.51 6.22
C PRO A 282 -28.23 43.80 4.73
N GLN A 283 -29.49 44.04 4.34
CA GLN A 283 -29.88 44.60 3.05
C GLN A 283 -29.16 45.91 2.72
#